data_AF-A0A6M4JGN5-F1
#
_entry.id   AF-A0A6M4JGN5-F1
#
_cell.length_a   1.000
_cell.length_b   1.000
_cell.length_c   1.000
_cell.angle_alpha   90.00
_cell.angle_beta   90.00
_cell.angle_gamma   90.00
#
_symmetry.space_group_name_H-M   'P 1'
#
loop_
_entity.id
_entity.type
_entity.pdbx_description
1 polymer ?
#
loop_
_entity_poly.entity_id
_entity_poly.type
_entity_poly.pdbx_seq_one_letter_code
_entity_poly.pdbx_strand_id
1 'polypeptide(L)' 'MEVNKESLVADELHRMFLAGELQITVEEDINNISERLRNGDLSLDRLSGEDVFIKETVNEALRRVEQ' A
#
# COMPACT_ATOMS: atom_id res chain seq x y z
N MET A 1 -17.18 13.92 -3.51
CA MET A 1 -15.79 13.59 -3.89
C MET A 1 -15.73 12.09 -3.97
N GLU A 2 -15.42 11.55 -5.14
CA GLU A 2 -15.21 10.11 -5.31
C GLU A 2 -14.01 9.72 -4.44
N VAL A 3 -14.18 8.76 -3.54
CA VAL A 3 -13.09 8.30 -2.69
C VAL A 3 -12.17 7.46 -3.56
N ASN A 4 -10.97 7.96 -3.85
CA ASN A 4 -10.01 7.19 -4.64
C ASN A 4 -9.49 6.02 -3.79
N LYS A 5 -9.79 4.79 -4.24
CA LYS A 5 -9.35 3.55 -3.62
C LYS A 5 -7.83 3.51 -3.43
N GLU A 6 -7.07 4.06 -4.38
CA GLU A 6 -5.61 4.13 -4.29
C GLU A 6 -5.15 5.01 -3.15
N SER A 7 -5.82 6.14 -2.92
CA SER A 7 -5.51 7.03 -1.80
C SER A 7 -5.84 6.37 -0.45
N LEU A 8 -6.94 5.62 -0.34
CA LEU A 8 -7.26 4.86 0.87
C LEU A 8 -6.21 3.78 1.17
N VAL A 9 -5.81 3.02 0.15
CA VAL A 9 -4.78 1.99 0.32
C VAL A 9 -3.43 2.62 0.65
N ALA A 10 -3.09 3.75 0.03
CA ALA A 10 -1.89 4.52 0.37
C ALA A 10 -1.88 4.98 1.84
N ASP A 11 -3.00 5.47 2.35
CA ASP A 11 -3.15 5.87 3.75
C ASP A 11 -2.95 4.68 4.70
N GLU A 12 -3.56 3.53 4.41
CA GLU A 12 -3.44 2.35 5.25
C GLU A 12 -2.02 1.75 5.22
N LEU A 13 -1.37 1.69 4.06
CA LEU A 13 0.02 1.24 3.94
C LEU A 13 0.98 2.13 4.74
N HIS A 14 0.79 3.44 4.65
CA HIS A 14 1.60 4.38 5.42
C HIS A 14 1.34 4.26 6.93
N ARG A 15 0.09 4.02 7.34
CA ARG A 15 -0.26 3.74 8.74
C ARG A 15 0.44 2.47 9.25
N MET A 16 0.44 1.39 8.48
CA MET A 16 1.12 0.14 8.82
C MET A 16 2.63 0.35 9.00
N PHE A 17 3.25 1.14 8.12
CA PHE A 17 4.66 1.54 8.24
C PHE A 17 4.93 2.29 9.55
N LEU A 18 4.15 3.35 9.85
CA LEU A 18 4.32 4.13 11.08
C LEU A 18 4.05 3.32 12.36
N ALA A 19 3.18 2.31 12.28
CA ALA A 19 2.87 1.42 13.38
C ALA A 19 3.92 0.30 13.59
N GLY A 20 4.89 0.14 12.69
CA GLY A 20 5.85 -0.97 12.72
C GLY A 20 5.19 -2.35 12.51
N GLU A 21 4.09 -2.38 11.76
CA GLU A 21 3.34 -3.62 11.45
C GLU A 21 3.93 -4.39 10.25
N LEU A 22 4.94 -3.83 9.61
CA LEU A 22 5.54 -4.37 8.38
C LEU A 22 6.75 -5.26 8.69
N GLN A 23 7.03 -6.19 7.78
CA GLN A 23 8.30 -6.92 7.83
C GLN A 23 9.43 -6.00 7.39
N ILE A 24 10.57 -6.05 8.07
CA ILE A 24 11.77 -5.24 7.77
C ILE A 24 12.16 -5.33 6.28
N THR A 25 11.94 -6.49 5.66
CA THR A 25 12.26 -6.76 4.25
C THR A 25 11.40 -5.99 3.24
N VAL A 26 10.26 -5.41 3.66
CA VAL A 26 9.34 -4.68 2.77
C VAL A 26 9.01 -3.28 3.26
N GLU A 27 9.49 -2.85 4.44
CA GLU A 27 9.16 -1.55 5.04
C GLU A 27 9.43 -0.36 4.10
N GLU A 28 10.63 -0.32 3.52
CA GLU A 28 11.04 0.77 2.63
C GLU A 28 10.23 0.77 1.32
N ASP A 29 10.03 -0.42 0.73
CA ASP A 29 9.24 -0.58 -0.49
C ASP A 29 7.80 -0.17 -0.28
N ILE A 30 7.19 -0.56 0.84
CA ILE A 30 5.81 -0.22 1.18
C ILE A 30 5.66 1.27 1.46
N ASN A 31 6.61 1.89 2.15
CA ASN A 31 6.59 3.34 2.34
C ASN A 31 6.63 4.07 0.98
N ASN A 32 7.54 3.67 0.08
CA ASN A 32 7.65 4.23 -1.27
C ASN A 32 6.38 4.01 -2.11
N ILE A 33 5.84 2.78 -2.10
CA ILE A 33 4.57 2.44 -2.77
C ILE A 33 3.43 3.31 -2.23
N SER A 34 3.35 3.52 -0.92
CA SER A 34 2.31 4.35 -0.31
C SER A 34 2.38 5.80 -0.80
N GLU A 35 3.57 6.38 -0.91
CA GLU A 35 3.76 7.74 -1.43
C GLU A 35 3.37 7.82 -2.91
N ARG A 36 3.80 6.85 -3.72
CA ARG A 36 3.51 6.83 -5.17
C ARG A 36 2.04 6.61 -5.48
N LEU A 37 1.34 5.75 -4.72
CA LEU A 37 -0.11 5.57 -4.83
C LEU A 37 -0.85 6.85 -4.46
N ARG A 38 -0.42 7.54 -3.39
CA ARG A 38 -1.02 8.81 -2.96
C ARG A 38 -0.91 9.90 -4.01
N ASN A 39 0.24 9.96 -4.70
CA ASN A 39 0.51 10.96 -5.72
C ASN A 39 -0.07 10.60 -7.10
N GLY A 40 -0.58 9.37 -7.28
CA GLY A 40 -1.06 8.86 -8.58
C GLY A 40 0.06 8.46 -9.55
N ASP A 41 1.30 8.36 -9.07
CA ASP A 41 2.47 7.91 -9.85
C ASP A 41 2.50 6.39 -10.04
N LEU A 42 1.71 5.67 -9.24
CA LEU A 42 1.51 4.24 -9.27
C LEU A 42 0.02 3.94 -9.15
N SER A 43 -0.42 2.86 -9.79
CA SER A 43 -1.77 2.33 -9.64
C SER A 43 -1.69 0.89 -9.14
N LEU A 44 -2.73 0.44 -8.43
CA LEU A 44 -2.77 -0.88 -7.82
C LEU A 44 -2.69 -2.02 -8.85
N ASP A 45 -3.15 -1.80 -10.08
CA ASP A 45 -3.05 -2.76 -11.18
C ASP A 45 -1.59 -3.04 -11.61
N ARG A 46 -0.71 -2.05 -11.46
CA ARG A 46 0.71 -2.12 -11.79
C ARG A 46 1.56 -2.85 -10.75
N LEU A 47 1.01 -3.15 -9.57
CA LEU A 47 1.70 -3.91 -8.50
C LEU A 47 1.75 -5.42 -8.77
N SER A 48 1.14 -5.89 -9.87
CA SER A 48 1.11 -7.31 -10.26
C SER A 48 2.50 -7.92 -10.54
N GLY A 49 3.53 -7.10 -10.77
CA GLY A 49 4.92 -7.54 -10.96
C GLY A 49 5.76 -7.64 -9.68
N GLU A 50 5.27 -7.12 -8.56
CA GLU A 50 6.06 -6.97 -7.33
C GLU A 50 6.30 -8.29 -6.58
N ASP A 51 7.22 -8.25 -5.63
CA ASP A 51 7.53 -9.34 -4.71
C ASP A 51 6.27 -9.85 -3.96
N VAL A 52 6.26 -11.13 -3.62
CA VAL A 52 5.12 -11.78 -2.95
C VAL A 52 4.78 -11.11 -1.62
N PHE A 53 5.78 -10.69 -0.83
CA PHE A 53 5.57 -10.05 0.47
C PHE A 53 4.98 -8.64 0.32
N ILE A 54 5.38 -7.91 -0.73
CA ILE A 54 4.80 -6.61 -1.07
C ILE A 54 3.32 -6.80 -1.43
N LYS A 55 3.02 -7.77 -2.30
CA LYS A 55 1.63 -8.07 -2.70
C LYS A 55 0.75 -8.49 -1.53
N GLU A 56 1.26 -9.33 -0.64
CA GLU A 56 0.52 -9.75 0.55
C GLU A 56 0.19 -8.56 1.45
N THR A 57 1.15 -7.66 1.65
CA THR A 57 0.98 -6.43 2.45
C THR A 57 -0.05 -5.49 1.81
N VAL A 58 0.05 -5.25 0.49
CA VAL A 58 -0.91 -4.42 -0.25
C VAL A 58 -2.31 -5.02 -0.20
N ASN A 59 -2.44 -6.33 -0.37
CA ASN A 59 -3.74 -7.01 -0.27
C ASN A 59 -4.32 -6.94 1.14
N GLU A 60 -3.49 -6.97 2.18
CA GLU A 60 -3.93 -6.77 3.56
C GLU A 60 -4.47 -5.36 3.78
N ALA A 61 -3.73 -4.33 3.33
CA ALA A 61 -4.22 -2.95 3.39
C ALA A 61 -5.55 -2.80 2.61
N LEU A 62 -5.66 -3.42 1.44
CA LEU A 62 -6.86 -3.41 0.61
C LEU A 62 -8.07 -4.04 1.31
N ARG A 63 -7.87 -5.16 2.04
CA ARG A 63 -8.92 -5.78 2.84
C ARG A 63 -9.36 -4.89 4.00
N ARG A 64 -8.45 -4.18 4.65
CA ARG A 64 -8.76 -3.32 5.81
C ARG A 64 -9.57 -2.09 5.42
N VAL A 65 -9.32 -1.52 4.23
CA VAL A 65 -10.09 -0.36 3.74
C VAL A 65 -11.46 -0.75 3.18
N GLU A 66 -11.70 -2.03 2.89
CA GLU A 66 -12.98 -2.56 2.40
C GLU A 66 -13.92 -3.06 3.52
N GLN A 67 -13.46 -3.08 4.77
CA GLN A 67 -14.24 -3.44 5.97
C GLN A 67 -14.99 -2.24 6.55
#